data_AF-A0A838G490-F1
#
_entry.id   AF-A0A838G490-F1
#
_cell.length_a   1.000
_cell.length_b   1.000
_cell.length_c   1.000
_cell.angle_alpha   90.00
_cell.angle_beta   90.00
_cell.angle_gamma   90.00
#
_symmetry.space_group_name_H-M   'P 1'
#
loop_
_entity.id
_entity.type
_entity.pdbx_description
1 polymer ?
#
loop_
_entity_poly.entity_id
_entity_poly.type
_entity_poly.pdbx_seq_one_letter_code
_entity_poly.pdbx_strand_id
1 'polypeptide(L)'
;VQLISPLNATSILTRFLDRSGPGLQHLAFRVSDIEQAADVLRERGLRLLYEAARPGTRGCRINFVHPKDAGGVLLELVEPAAV
;
A
#
# COMPACT_ATOMS: atom_id res chain seq x y z
N VAL A 1 12.59 7.39 0.68
CA VAL A 1 12.29 6.60 1.90
C VAL A 1 11.23 7.35 2.68
N GLN A 2 10.17 6.67 3.12
CA GLN A 2 9.14 7.25 3.99
C GLN A 2 9.35 6.71 5.40
N LEU A 3 9.58 7.60 6.37
CA LEU A 3 9.64 7.23 7.78
C LEU A 3 8.24 7.35 8.36
N ILE A 4 7.79 6.29 9.02
CA ILE A 4 6.46 6.20 9.63
C ILE A 4 6.59 5.65 11.04
N SER A 5 5.78 6.18 11.95
CA SER A 5 5.70 5.75 13.35
C SER A 5 4.23 5.78 13.77
N PRO A 6 3.74 4.81 14.58
CA PRO A 6 2.42 4.91 15.17
C PRO A 6 2.33 6.14 16.09
N LEU A 7 1.14 6.75 16.14
CA LEU A 7 0.81 7.81 17.10
C LEU A 7 0.15 7.27 18.38
N ASN A 8 -0.37 6.04 18.34
CA ASN A 8 -1.05 5.40 19.45
C ASN A 8 -0.96 3.87 19.37
N ALA A 9 -1.30 3.19 20.46
CA ALA A 9 -1.17 1.73 20.59
C ALA A 9 -2.14 0.93 19.68
N THR A 10 -3.23 1.53 19.19
CA THR A 10 -4.22 0.83 18.35
C THR A 10 -3.90 0.88 16.85
N SER A 11 -2.82 1.56 16.46
CA SER A 11 -2.39 1.67 15.07
C SER A 11 -1.96 0.32 14.49
N ILE A 12 -2.23 0.12 13.19
CA ILE A 12 -1.71 -1.01 12.41
C ILE A 12 -0.18 -1.05 12.45
N LEU A 13 0.47 0.12 12.53
CA LEU A 13 1.92 0.22 12.62
C LEU A 13 2.45 -0.31 13.96
N THR A 14 1.71 -0.15 15.05
CA THR A 14 2.05 -0.74 16.35
C THR A 14 2.08 -2.26 16.23
N ARG A 15 1.03 -2.85 15.66
CA ARG A 15 0.97 -4.30 15.41
C ARG A 15 2.10 -4.81 14.50
N PHE A 16 2.54 -4.01 13.52
CA PHE A 16 3.68 -4.37 12.68
C PHE A 16 4.98 -4.43 13.50
N LEU A 17 5.23 -3.40 14.31
CA LEU A 17 6.42 -3.28 15.15
C LEU A 17 6.48 -4.40 16.21
N ASP A 18 5.36 -4.72 16.87
CA ASP A 18 5.31 -5.79 17.86
C ASP A 18 5.68 -7.16 17.26
N ARG A 19 5.27 -7.40 16.01
CA ARG A 19 5.53 -8.66 15.31
C ARG A 19 6.94 -8.73 14.71
N SER A 20 7.46 -7.62 14.20
CA SER A 20 8.57 -7.62 13.23
C SER A 20 9.74 -6.71 13.62
N GLY A 21 9.60 -5.90 14.67
CA GLY A 21 10.54 -4.84 15.02
C GLY A 21 10.54 -3.68 14.02
N PRO A 22 11.36 -2.65 14.26
CA PRO A 22 11.58 -1.57 13.30
C PRO A 22 12.27 -2.11 12.03
N GLY A 23 11.82 -1.66 10.86
CA GLY A 23 12.35 -2.13 9.58
C GLY A 23 11.52 -1.70 8.38
N LEU A 24 11.74 -2.37 7.25
CA LEU A 24 11.00 -2.12 6.02
C LEU A 24 9.55 -2.59 6.16
N GLN A 25 8.60 -1.67 6.14
CA GLN A 25 7.18 -1.99 6.35
C GLN A 25 6.46 -2.40 5.06
N HIS A 26 6.67 -1.64 3.98
CA HIS A 26 6.10 -1.89 2.65
C HIS A 26 6.97 -1.24 1.57
N LEU A 27 6.70 -1.58 0.30
CA LEU A 27 7.25 -0.90 -0.87
C LEU A 27 6.13 -0.21 -1.63
N ALA A 28 6.40 0.96 -2.19
CA ALA A 28 5.44 1.72 -2.98
C ALA A 28 5.91 1.87 -4.43
N PHE A 29 5.06 1.49 -5.37
CA PHE A 29 5.28 1.64 -6.80
C PHE A 29 4.40 2.78 -7.34
N ARG A 30 5.03 3.70 -8.07
CA ARG A 30 4.30 4.73 -8.80
C ARG A 30 3.59 4.12 -10.00
N VAL A 31 2.32 4.47 -10.17
CA VAL A 31 1.53 4.16 -11.36
C VAL A 31 0.98 5.45 -11.96
N SER A 32 0.71 5.44 -13.27
CA SER A 32 0.11 6.58 -13.97
C SER A 32 -1.40 6.64 -13.84
N ASP A 33 -2.04 5.48 -13.70
CA ASP A 33 -3.48 5.30 -13.50
C ASP A 33 -3.68 4.09 -12.58
N ILE A 34 -4.23 4.33 -11.39
CA ILE A 34 -4.39 3.30 -10.38
C ILE A 34 -5.55 2.37 -10.66
N GLU A 35 -6.59 2.81 -11.37
CA GLU A 35 -7.73 1.97 -11.70
C GLU A 35 -7.33 0.98 -12.78
N GLN A 36 -6.64 1.44 -13.83
CA GLN A 36 -6.08 0.57 -14.84
C GLN A 36 -5.09 -0.44 -14.24
N ALA A 37 -4.18 0.01 -13.37
CA ALA A 37 -3.24 -0.89 -12.70
C ALA A 37 -3.98 -1.90 -11.82
N ALA A 38 -5.03 -1.47 -11.12
CA ALA A 38 -5.83 -2.35 -10.28
C ALA A 38 -6.54 -3.44 -11.09
N ASP A 39 -7.14 -3.09 -12.22
CA ASP A 39 -7.84 -4.03 -13.09
C ASP A 39 -6.88 -5.07 -13.66
N VAL A 40 -5.73 -4.66 -14.19
CA VAL A 40 -4.69 -5.58 -14.69
C VAL A 40 -4.22 -6.55 -13.60
N LEU A 41 -4.07 -6.09 -12.36
CA LEU A 41 -3.64 -6.95 -11.26
C LEU A 41 -4.75 -7.94 -10.85
N ARG A 42 -6.01 -7.51 -10.84
CA ARG A 42 -7.17 -8.39 -10.56
C ARG A 42 -7.35 -9.44 -11.65
N GLU A 43 -7.23 -9.07 -12.92
CA GLU A 43 -7.28 -10.00 -14.05
C GLU A 43 -6.20 -11.08 -13.96
N ARG A 44 -5.04 -10.73 -13.39
CA ARG A 44 -3.94 -11.66 -13.12
C ARG A 44 -4.11 -12.46 -11.83
N GLY A 45 -5.23 -12.30 -11.13
CA GLY A 45 -5.59 -13.05 -9.92
C GLY A 45 -5.01 -12.51 -8.61
N LEU A 46 -4.44 -11.29 -8.61
CA LEU A 46 -3.90 -10.69 -7.39
C LEU A 46 -5.02 -9.99 -6.60
N ARG A 47 -4.98 -10.12 -5.27
CA ARG A 47 -5.92 -9.44 -4.38
C ARG A 47 -5.44 -8.03 -4.08
N LEU A 48 -6.33 -7.07 -4.23
CA LEU A 48 -6.15 -5.72 -3.69
C LEU A 48 -6.87 -5.57 -2.36
N LEU A 49 -6.30 -4.79 -1.45
CA LEU A 49 -6.88 -4.58 -0.12
C LEU A 49 -8.14 -3.72 -0.17
N TYR A 50 -8.23 -2.80 -1.14
CA TYR A 50 -9.41 -1.95 -1.34
C TYR A 50 -10.09 -2.27 -2.68
N GLU A 51 -11.42 -2.20 -2.66
CA GLU A 51 -12.25 -2.32 -3.86
C GLU A 51 -12.01 -1.17 -4.85
N ALA A 52 -11.81 0.04 -4.34
CA ALA A 52 -11.42 1.22 -5.12
C ALA A 52 -10.23 1.94 -4.45
N ALA A 53 -9.47 2.69 -5.23
CA ALA A 53 -8.35 3.46 -4.69
C ALA A 53 -8.81 4.50 -3.66
N ARG A 54 -8.01 4.68 -2.62
CA ARG A 54 -8.28 5.59 -1.49
C ARG A 54 -7.36 6.81 -1.52
N PRO A 55 -7.74 7.92 -0.87
CA PRO A 55 -6.84 9.04 -0.66
C PRO A 55 -5.61 8.63 0.15
N GLY A 56 -4.43 9.02 -0.34
CA GLY A 56 -3.15 8.88 0.34
C GLY A 56 -2.57 10.23 0.77
N THR A 57 -1.28 10.24 1.10
CA THR A 57 -0.57 11.49 1.42
C THR A 57 -0.42 12.38 0.19
N ARG A 58 -0.31 13.71 0.39
CA ARG A 58 -0.07 14.70 -0.69
C ARG A 58 -1.10 14.66 -1.83
N GLY A 59 -2.33 14.25 -1.54
CA GLY A 59 -3.41 14.17 -2.54
C GLY A 59 -3.27 13.01 -3.53
N CYS A 60 -2.32 12.10 -3.33
CA CYS A 60 -2.20 10.90 -4.16
C CYS A 60 -3.40 9.96 -3.97
N ARG A 61 -3.62 9.09 -4.93
CA ARG A 61 -4.53 7.94 -4.79
C ARG A 61 -3.69 6.68 -4.56
N ILE A 62 -4.16 5.80 -3.66
CA ILE A 62 -3.43 4.62 -3.23
C ILE A 62 -4.30 3.37 -3.17
N ASN A 63 -3.69 2.21 -3.38
CA ASN A 63 -4.24 0.89 -3.08
C ASN A 63 -3.07 -0.05 -2.75
N PHE A 64 -3.37 -1.24 -2.25
CA PHE A 64 -2.34 -2.19 -1.85
C PHE A 64 -2.61 -3.58 -2.43
N VAL A 65 -1.57 -4.25 -2.88
CA VAL A 65 -1.59 -5.68 -3.20
C VAL A 65 -1.43 -6.47 -1.90
N HIS A 66 -2.25 -7.49 -1.71
CA HIS A 66 -2.19 -8.34 -0.53
C HIS A 66 -0.85 -9.09 -0.47
N PRO A 67 -0.12 -9.11 0.67
CA PRO A 67 1.23 -9.70 0.75
C PRO A 67 1.31 -11.17 0.33
N LYS A 68 0.23 -11.94 0.54
CA LYS A 68 0.12 -13.34 0.09
C LYS A 68 0.29 -13.51 -1.44
N ASP A 69 0.03 -12.47 -2.22
CA ASP A 69 0.15 -12.49 -3.69
C ASP A 69 1.43 -11.76 -4.17
N ALA A 70 2.23 -11.25 -3.24
CA ALA A 70 3.43 -10.45 -3.51
C ALA A 70 4.65 -10.93 -2.69
N GLY A 71 4.79 -12.24 -2.51
CA GLY A 71 5.98 -12.85 -1.87
C GLY A 71 6.18 -12.44 -0.41
N GLY A 72 5.11 -12.10 0.31
CA GLY A 72 5.16 -11.65 1.70
C GLY A 72 5.37 -10.15 1.88
N VAL A 73 5.55 -9.38 0.79
CA VAL A 73 5.73 -7.93 0.85
C VAL A 73 4.39 -7.22 0.65
N LEU A 74 4.07 -6.26 1.52
CA LEU A 74 2.97 -5.34 1.25
C LEU A 74 3.41 -4.37 0.16
N LEU A 75 2.74 -4.39 -1.00
CA LEU A 75 3.02 -3.48 -2.10
C LEU A 75 1.91 -2.43 -2.19
N GLU A 76 2.30 -1.16 -2.12
CA GLU A 76 1.43 -0.01 -2.35
C GLU A 76 1.53 0.43 -3.82
N LEU A 77 0.39 0.73 -4.43
CA LEU A 77 0.29 1.44 -5.70
C LEU A 77 0.00 2.90 -5.39
N VAL A 78 0.74 3.81 -6.02
CA VAL A 78 0.61 5.25 -5.79
C VAL A 78 0.45 5.98 -7.12
N GLU A 79 -0.73 6.55 -7.33
CA GLU A 79 -0.97 7.52 -8.41
C GLU A 79 -0.82 8.93 -7.83
N PRO A 80 0.17 9.71 -8.30
CA PRO A 80 0.36 11.09 -7.84
C PRO A 80 -0.86 11.95 -8.16
N ALA A 81 -1.13 12.96 -7.32
CA ALA A 81 -2.07 14.01 -7.68
C ALA A 81 -1.68 14.63 -9.03
N ALA A 82 -2.68 14.93 -9.87
CA ALA A 82 -2.47 15.74 -11.06
C ALA A 82 -1.85 17.09 -10.62
N VAL A 83 -0.74 17.46 -11.27
CA VAL A 83 -0.02 18.73 -11.03
C VAL A 83 -0.72 19.85 -11.76
#